data_AF-A0A1B6G389-F1
#
_entry.id   AF-A0A1B6G389-F1
#
_cell.length_a   1.000
_cell.length_b   1.000
_cell.length_c   1.000
_cell.angle_alpha   90.00
_cell.angle_beta   90.00
_cell.angle_gamma   90.00
#
_symmetry.space_group_name_H-M   'P 1'
#
loop_
_entity.id
_entity.type
_entity.pdbx_description
1 polymer ?
#
loop_
_entity_poly.entity_id
_entity_poly.type
_entity_poly.pdbx_seq_one_letter_code
_entity_poly.pdbx_strand_id
1 'polypeptide(L)'
;MTDQYVFEVQFKGKNDNSQIKSRENPLFVIIGGESMTEFSKLQNELKRCDPPVPFKVQYVDEEDDVISIDTEDEFQEFVKMAKKRSSRGLLIRLILDSNISKDVPTLSTSHQVVHTSSIDSEDEMFQDVVKNNVKRALKRELEGWREIILQLHSVLL
;
A
#
# COMPACT_ATOMS: atom_id res chain seq x y z
N MET A 1 18.25 20.40 3.13
CA MET A 1 18.29 18.98 2.77
C MET A 1 16.91 18.42 3.06
N THR A 2 16.31 17.68 2.13
CA THR A 2 15.03 17.01 2.37
C THR A 2 15.33 15.79 3.23
N ASP A 3 14.68 15.66 4.38
CA ASP A 3 14.84 14.48 5.24
C ASP A 3 14.51 13.21 4.44
N GLN A 4 15.28 12.14 4.64
CA GLN A 4 14.99 10.83 4.05
C GLN A 4 14.94 9.79 5.16
N TYR A 5 14.05 8.82 4.99
CA TYR A 5 13.80 7.77 5.97
C TYR A 5 13.97 6.42 5.27
N VAL A 6 14.68 5.51 5.93
CA VAL A 6 14.87 4.14 5.45
C VAL A 6 13.93 3.22 6.21
N PHE A 7 13.02 2.59 5.47
CA PHE A 7 12.02 1.69 6.02
C PHE A 7 12.31 0.25 5.65
N GLU A 8 12.19 -0.64 6.62
CA GLU A 8 12.06 -2.08 6.42
C GLU A 8 10.56 -2.41 6.34
N VAL A 9 10.06 -2.74 5.16
CA VAL A 9 8.64 -3.03 4.91
C VAL A 9 8.42 -4.54 4.85
N GLN A 10 7.57 -5.03 5.75
CA GLN A 10 7.14 -6.43 5.82
C GLN A 10 5.68 -6.54 5.39
N PHE A 11 5.37 -7.55 4.57
CA PHE A 11 4.00 -7.81 4.15
C PHE A 11 3.42 -8.95 4.99
N LYS A 12 2.27 -8.73 5.62
CA LYS A 12 1.59 -9.72 6.45
C LYS A 12 0.19 -9.95 5.88
N GLY A 13 -0.13 -11.17 5.49
CA GLY A 13 -1.46 -11.49 4.95
C GLY A 13 -1.74 -12.99 4.97
N LYS A 14 -2.96 -13.39 4.59
CA LYS A 14 -3.32 -14.81 4.54
C LYS A 14 -2.42 -15.56 3.55
N ASN A 15 -1.89 -16.69 4.00
CA ASN A 15 -0.93 -17.55 3.31
C ASN A 15 -1.39 -18.07 1.93
N ASP A 16 -2.61 -17.81 1.50
CA ASP A 16 -3.13 -18.24 0.19
C ASP A 16 -2.73 -17.29 -0.95
N ASN A 17 -2.17 -16.13 -0.63
CA ASN A 17 -1.68 -15.21 -1.66
C ASN A 17 -0.25 -15.60 -2.07
N SER A 18 -0.11 -16.22 -3.25
CA SER A 18 1.16 -16.68 -3.81
C SER A 18 2.20 -15.55 -3.96
N GLN A 19 1.76 -14.29 -4.05
CA GLN A 19 2.61 -13.09 -4.03
C GLN A 19 3.25 -12.79 -2.67
N ILE A 20 2.61 -13.15 -1.56
CA ILE A 20 3.16 -12.94 -0.20
C ILE A 20 4.21 -14.02 0.09
N LYS A 21 3.92 -15.27 -0.29
CA LYS A 21 4.85 -16.41 -0.17
C LYS A 21 6.14 -16.23 -0.98
N SER A 22 6.11 -15.45 -2.06
CA SER A 22 7.29 -15.17 -2.89
C SER A 22 8.15 -14.01 -2.38
N ARG A 23 7.68 -13.25 -1.38
CA ARG A 23 8.41 -12.17 -0.70
C ARG A 23 8.79 -12.61 0.72
N GLU A 24 9.62 -13.64 0.85
CA GLU A 24 10.20 -14.04 2.15
C GLU A 24 11.21 -13.00 2.68
N ASN A 25 11.65 -12.06 1.83
CA ASN A 25 12.60 -11.01 2.21
C ASN A 25 11.89 -9.68 2.49
N PRO A 26 12.24 -8.97 3.59
CA PRO A 26 11.76 -7.63 3.83
C PRO A 26 12.20 -6.68 2.71
N LEU A 27 11.32 -5.76 2.32
CA LEU A 27 11.61 -4.76 1.30
C LEU A 27 12.16 -3.49 1.95
N PHE A 28 13.36 -3.06 1.55
CA PHE A 28 13.91 -1.79 2.01
C PHE A 28 13.51 -0.66 1.06
N VAL A 29 12.88 0.38 1.59
CA VAL A 29 12.43 1.55 0.80
C VAL A 29 12.94 2.85 1.42
N ILE A 30 13.33 3.78 0.56
CA ILE A 30 13.71 5.14 0.95
C ILE A 30 12.53 6.05 0.66
N ILE A 31 12.01 6.70 1.70
CA ILE A 31 10.86 7.60 1.60
C ILE A 31 11.32 9.02 1.96
N GLY A 32 10.97 9.98 1.11
CA GLY A 32 11.24 11.39 1.36
C GLY A 32 10.39 11.94 2.51
N GLY A 33 10.93 12.93 3.22
CA GLY A 33 10.29 13.55 4.38
C GLY A 33 8.97 14.26 4.08
N GLU A 34 8.70 14.61 2.82
CA GLU A 34 7.39 15.11 2.38
C GLU A 34 6.27 14.10 2.61
N SER A 35 6.57 12.80 2.49
CA SER A 35 5.61 11.73 2.75
C SER A 35 5.39 11.47 4.24
N MET A 36 6.20 12.10 5.11
CA MET A 36 6.07 12.02 6.56
C MET A 36 5.25 13.18 7.15
N THR A 37 4.61 14.00 6.32
CA THR A 37 3.76 15.12 6.78
C THR A 37 2.28 14.74 6.89
N GLU A 38 1.83 13.77 6.08
CA GLU A 38 0.44 13.33 5.99
C GLU A 38 0.39 11.83 5.78
N PHE A 39 -0.51 11.14 6.48
CA PHE A 39 -0.63 9.69 6.37
C PHE A 39 -0.96 9.23 4.94
N SER A 40 -1.79 10.00 4.22
CA SER A 40 -2.17 9.71 2.83
C SER A 40 -0.97 9.65 1.88
N LYS A 41 0.04 10.51 2.08
CA LYS A 41 1.27 10.54 1.27
C LYS A 41 2.13 9.32 1.54
N LEU A 42 2.33 8.98 2.82
CA LEU A 42 3.01 7.74 3.20
C LEU A 42 2.31 6.52 2.59
N GLN A 43 0.99 6.42 2.73
CA GLN A 43 0.21 5.33 2.15
C GLN A 43 0.38 5.24 0.62
N ASN A 44 0.43 6.38 -0.07
CA ASN A 44 0.61 6.38 -1.53
C ASN A 44 2.00 5.89 -1.94
N GLU A 45 3.07 6.22 -1.20
CA GLU A 45 4.39 5.63 -1.42
C GLU A 45 4.40 4.12 -1.14
N LEU A 46 3.76 3.69 -0.05
CA LEU A 46 3.67 2.26 0.29
C LEU A 46 2.85 1.46 -0.73
N LYS A 47 1.85 2.06 -1.37
CA LYS A 47 1.12 1.43 -2.50
C LYS A 47 2.01 1.18 -3.72
N ARG A 48 3.04 1.99 -3.94
CA ARG A 48 4.01 1.77 -5.05
C ARG A 48 4.88 0.53 -4.82
N CYS A 49 4.91 -0.01 -3.60
CA CYS A 49 5.56 -1.28 -3.29
C CYS A 49 4.75 -2.49 -3.81
N ASP A 50 3.63 -2.24 -4.50
CA ASP A 50 2.68 -3.22 -5.02
C ASP A 50 2.25 -4.24 -3.95
N PRO A 51 1.60 -3.77 -2.86
CA PRO A 51 1.04 -4.66 -1.86
C PRO A 51 -0.10 -5.47 -2.48
N PRO A 52 -0.19 -6.79 -2.21
CA PRO A 52 -1.01 -7.71 -2.96
C PRO A 52 -2.54 -7.57 -2.73
N VAL A 53 -2.97 -6.82 -1.72
CA VAL A 53 -4.38 -6.47 -1.42
C VAL A 53 -4.40 -5.16 -0.60
N PRO A 54 -5.57 -4.53 -0.35
CA PRO A 54 -5.63 -3.41 0.59
C PRO A 54 -5.03 -3.80 1.95
N PHE A 55 -4.40 -2.84 2.61
CA PHE A 55 -3.57 -3.10 3.79
C PHE A 55 -3.79 -2.00 4.85
N LYS A 56 -3.62 -2.39 6.10
CA LYS A 56 -3.38 -1.46 7.22
C LYS A 56 -1.89 -1.25 7.38
N VAL A 57 -1.48 -0.03 7.75
CA VAL A 57 -0.09 0.29 8.06
C VAL A 57 0.11 0.13 9.57
N GLN A 58 1.10 -0.67 9.95
CA GLN A 58 1.55 -0.80 11.33
C GLN A 58 3.04 -0.50 11.39
N TYR A 59 3.54 -0.13 12.56
CA TYR A 59 4.96 0.08 12.81
C TYR A 59 5.38 -0.65 14.09
N VAL A 60 6.69 -0.93 14.19
CA VAL A 60 7.29 -1.43 15.44
C VAL A 60 7.87 -0.25 16.20
N ASP A 61 7.45 -0.06 17.44
CA ASP A 61 7.87 1.07 18.28
C ASP A 61 9.22 0.79 18.98
N GLU A 62 9.56 1.58 19.99
CA GLU A 62 10.81 1.42 20.75
C GLU A 62 10.82 0.25 21.74
N GLU A 63 9.64 -0.24 22.12
CA GLU A 63 9.45 -1.36 23.06
C GLU A 63 9.24 -2.70 22.32
N ASP A 64 9.46 -2.69 21.00
CA ASP A 64 9.21 -3.80 20.07
C ASP A 64 7.71 -4.17 19.94
N ASP A 65 6.81 -3.26 20.31
CA ASP A 65 5.37 -3.41 20.16
C ASP A 65 4.90 -3.03 18.76
N VAL A 66 3.89 -3.75 18.25
CA VAL A 66 3.29 -3.51 16.94
C VAL A 66 2.08 -2.60 17.08
N ILE A 67 2.19 -1.38 16.55
CA ILE A 67 1.16 -0.34 16.66
C ILE A 67 0.54 -0.10 15.28
N SER A 68 -0.80 -0.06 15.21
CA SER A 68 -1.52 0.28 13.98
C SER A 68 -1.67 1.79 13.83
N ILE A 69 -1.61 2.29 12.60
CA ILE A 69 -1.88 3.70 12.28
C ILE A 69 -3.27 3.77 11.67
N ASP A 70 -4.27 4.00 12.51
CA ASP A 70 -5.68 4.13 12.12
C ASP A 70 -6.16 5.61 12.16
N THR A 71 -5.45 6.48 12.88
CA THR A 71 -5.77 7.90 13.09
C THR A 71 -4.59 8.82 12.80
N GLU A 72 -4.88 10.12 12.66
CA GLU A 72 -3.85 11.15 12.45
C GLU A 72 -2.95 11.31 13.69
N ASP A 73 -3.51 11.19 14.91
CA ASP A 73 -2.73 11.29 16.14
C ASP A 73 -1.68 10.17 16.23
N GLU A 74 -2.07 8.92 15.93
CA GLU A 74 -1.15 7.78 15.85
C GLU A 74 -0.09 7.97 14.75
N PHE A 75 -0.46 8.59 13.63
CA PHE A 75 0.49 8.95 12.58
C PHE A 75 1.52 9.97 13.09
N GLN A 76 1.10 10.99 13.85
CA GLN A 76 2.02 11.98 14.41
C GLN A 76 2.96 11.35 15.45
N GLU A 77 2.50 10.38 16.24
CA GLU A 77 3.36 9.59 17.13
C GLU A 77 4.39 8.77 16.35
N PHE A 78 3.96 8.09 15.30
CA PHE A 78 4.84 7.39 14.38
C PHE A 78 5.90 8.33 13.77
N VAL A 79 5.52 9.53 13.32
CA VAL A 79 6.47 10.51 12.74
C VAL A 79 7.51 10.95 13.77
N LYS A 80 7.11 11.17 15.04
CA LYS A 80 8.05 11.51 16.13
C LYS A 80 9.05 10.37 16.35
N MET A 81 8.57 9.13 16.43
CA MET A 81 9.41 7.94 16.59
C MET A 81 10.36 7.77 15.40
N ALA A 82 9.85 7.88 14.17
CA ALA A 82 10.62 7.77 12.93
C ALA A 82 11.75 8.80 12.86
N LYS A 83 11.50 10.06 13.25
CA LYS A 83 12.54 11.10 13.35
C LYS A 83 13.61 10.75 14.39
N LYS A 84 13.19 10.29 15.57
CA LYS A 84 14.10 9.87 16.65
C LYS A 84 14.96 8.68 16.23
N ARG A 85 14.40 7.68 15.54
CA ARG A 85 15.16 6.53 15.03
C ARG A 85 16.08 6.89 13.87
N SER A 86 15.59 7.63 12.88
CA SER A 86 16.36 8.05 11.71
C SER A 86 17.58 8.90 12.10
N SER A 87 17.43 9.82 13.06
CA SER A 87 18.56 10.63 13.57
C SER A 87 19.66 9.80 14.24
N ARG A 88 19.36 8.56 14.64
CA ARG A 88 20.31 7.60 15.20
C ARG A 88 20.85 6.61 14.14
N GLY A 89 20.49 6.80 12.87
CA GLY A 89 20.83 5.89 11.79
C GLY A 89 20.13 4.53 11.88
N LEU A 90 19.03 4.44 12.63
CA LEU A 90 18.28 3.21 12.82
C LEU A 90 17.19 3.05 11.75
N LEU A 91 17.00 1.81 11.32
CA LEU A 91 15.91 1.43 10.43
C LEU A 91 14.57 1.54 11.16
N ILE A 92 13.53 1.88 10.39
CA ILE A 92 12.16 1.93 10.90
C ILE A 92 11.39 0.77 10.26
N ARG A 93 10.76 -0.08 11.06
CA ARG A 93 10.03 -1.24 10.57
C ARG A 93 8.56 -0.90 10.38
N LEU A 94 8.05 -1.17 9.19
CA LEU A 94 6.64 -1.07 8.83
C LEU A 94 6.11 -2.46 8.47
N ILE A 95 4.88 -2.74 8.89
CA ILE A 95 4.14 -3.94 8.56
C ILE A 95 2.90 -3.51 7.78
N LEU A 96 2.75 -4.03 6.57
CA LEU A 96 1.56 -3.87 5.76
C LEU A 96 0.66 -5.08 6.02
N ASP A 97 -0.31 -4.91 6.91
CA ASP A 97 -1.24 -5.98 7.31
C ASP A 97 -2.46 -6.00 6.38
N SER A 98 -2.47 -7.02 5.54
CA SER A 98 -3.53 -7.36 4.60
C SER A 98 -4.63 -8.23 5.22
N ASN A 99 -4.51 -8.62 6.49
CA ASN A 99 -5.57 -9.33 7.23
C ASN A 99 -6.62 -8.35 7.74
N ILE A 100 -7.18 -7.55 6.82
CA ILE A 100 -8.27 -6.65 7.15
C ILE A 100 -9.48 -7.54 7.46
N SER A 101 -9.72 -7.81 8.74
CA SER A 101 -10.98 -8.37 9.19
C SER A 101 -12.06 -7.41 8.70
N LYS A 102 -13.08 -7.94 8.04
CA LYS A 102 -14.27 -7.16 7.67
C LYS A 102 -15.11 -6.87 8.93
N ASP A 103 -14.51 -6.32 9.97
CA ASP A 103 -15.24 -5.74 11.09
C ASP A 103 -15.43 -4.25 10.81
N VAL A 104 -16.22 -3.98 9.77
CA VAL A 104 -16.97 -2.73 9.72
C VAL A 104 -18.17 -2.97 10.62
N PRO A 105 -18.38 -2.21 11.71
CA PRO A 105 -19.69 -2.21 12.33
C PRO A 105 -20.63 -1.59 11.31
N THR A 106 -21.41 -2.44 10.63
CA THR A 106 -22.66 -1.99 10.01
C THR A 106 -23.42 -1.28 11.11
N LEU A 107 -23.51 0.04 11.01
CA LEU A 107 -24.29 0.88 11.89
C LEU A 107 -25.75 0.40 11.78
N SER A 108 -26.16 -0.50 12.66
CA SER A 108 -27.55 -0.90 12.83
C SER A 108 -28.29 0.28 13.44
N THR A 109 -28.66 1.25 12.59
CA THR A 109 -29.74 2.16 12.92
C THR A 109 -31.04 1.42 12.65
N SER A 110 -31.49 0.70 13.68
CA SER A 110 -32.86 0.21 13.79
C SER A 110 -33.81 1.40 13.87
N HIS A 111 -34.55 1.68 12.80
CA HIS A 111 -35.93 2.15 12.86
C HIS A 111 -36.67 1.65 11.61
N GLN A 112 -37.57 0.69 11.82
CA GLN A 112 -38.54 0.24 10.84
C GLN A 112 -39.51 1.38 10.49
N VAL A 113 -39.81 1.61 9.21
CA VAL A 113 -41.20 1.74 8.72
C VAL A 113 -41.31 1.25 7.26
N VAL A 114 -41.93 0.08 7.14
CA VAL A 114 -42.81 -0.50 6.10
C VAL A 114 -43.04 0.28 4.77
N HIS A 115 -42.76 -0.34 3.60
CA HIS A 115 -43.72 -0.79 2.56
C HIS A 115 -43.06 -1.06 1.17
N THR A 116 -42.94 -2.35 0.84
CA THR A 116 -43.21 -3.03 -0.46
C THR A 116 -42.74 -2.47 -1.82
N SER A 117 -41.77 -3.18 -2.40
CA SER A 117 -41.62 -3.68 -3.79
C SER A 117 -41.68 -2.75 -5.01
N SER A 118 -40.54 -2.61 -5.72
CA SER A 118 -40.41 -2.99 -7.14
C SER A 118 -38.94 -3.17 -7.54
N ILE A 119 -38.69 -4.28 -8.22
CA ILE A 119 -37.52 -4.61 -9.05
C ILE A 119 -37.42 -3.59 -10.19
N ASP A 120 -36.23 -3.07 -10.48
CA ASP A 120 -35.51 -3.34 -11.74
C ASP A 120 -34.10 -2.71 -11.76
N SER A 121 -33.13 -3.49 -12.26
CA SER A 121 -31.96 -3.19 -13.11
C SER A 121 -31.20 -1.85 -12.90
N GLU A 122 -29.87 -1.77 -12.81
CA GLU A 122 -28.87 -2.02 -13.86
C GLU A 122 -27.47 -1.78 -13.24
N ASP A 123 -26.56 -2.76 -13.15
CA ASP A 123 -25.19 -2.48 -12.66
C ASP A 123 -24.10 -3.44 -13.21
N GLU A 124 -24.20 -3.81 -14.49
CA GLU A 124 -23.17 -4.63 -15.17
C GLU A 124 -22.25 -3.86 -16.15
N MET A 125 -22.40 -2.55 -16.32
CA MET A 125 -21.70 -1.85 -17.41
C MET A 125 -20.33 -1.24 -17.07
N PHE A 126 -19.95 -1.15 -15.79
CA PHE A 126 -18.71 -0.43 -15.40
C PHE A 126 -17.44 -1.29 -15.33
N GLN A 127 -17.51 -2.61 -15.56
CA GLN A 127 -16.36 -3.51 -15.43
C GLN A 127 -15.54 -3.73 -16.71
N ASP A 128 -16.07 -3.40 -17.89
CA ASP A 128 -15.40 -3.74 -19.16
C ASP A 128 -14.53 -2.62 -19.75
N VAL A 129 -14.75 -1.36 -19.34
CA VAL A 129 -13.96 -0.22 -19.84
C VAL A 129 -12.56 -0.18 -19.19
N VAL A 130 -12.46 -0.54 -17.90
CA VAL A 130 -11.19 -0.48 -17.15
C VAL A 130 -10.20 -1.56 -17.62
N LYS A 131 -10.69 -2.76 -17.94
CA LYS A 131 -9.84 -3.88 -18.40
C LYS A 131 -9.16 -3.61 -19.74
N ASN A 132 -9.80 -2.86 -20.63
CA ASN A 132 -9.26 -2.58 -21.96
C ASN A 132 -8.20 -1.46 -21.96
N ASN A 133 -8.27 -0.50 -21.02
CA ASN A 133 -7.26 0.56 -20.91
C ASN A 133 -5.96 0.07 -20.25
N VAL A 134 -6.04 -0.81 -19.25
CA VAL A 134 -4.84 -1.39 -18.60
C VAL A 134 -4.03 -2.26 -19.56
N LYS A 135 -4.69 -3.07 -20.41
CA LYS A 135 -4.00 -3.89 -21.42
C LYS A 135 -3.26 -3.03 -22.46
N ARG A 136 -3.81 -1.87 -22.82
CA ARG A 136 -3.20 -0.97 -23.80
C ARG A 136 -2.03 -0.16 -23.23
N ALA A 137 -1.99 0.07 -21.91
CA ALA A 137 -0.87 0.71 -21.21
C ALA A 137 0.31 -0.25 -21.03
N LEU A 138 0.06 -1.49 -20.57
CA LEU A 138 1.10 -2.51 -20.37
C LEU A 138 1.83 -2.89 -21.67
N LYS A 139 1.12 -2.85 -22.82
CA LYS A 139 1.75 -3.13 -24.12
C LYS A 139 2.79 -2.06 -24.53
N ARG A 140 2.55 -0.78 -24.19
CA ARG A 140 3.47 0.31 -24.54
C ARG A 140 4.74 0.29 -23.68
N GLU A 141 4.63 -0.08 -22.41
CA GLU A 141 5.81 -0.21 -21.55
C GLU A 141 6.70 -1.37 -22.02
N LEU A 142 6.12 -2.52 -22.34
CA LEU A 142 6.89 -3.69 -22.80
C LEU A 142 7.66 -3.44 -24.11
N GLU A 143 7.11 -2.63 -25.01
CA GLU A 143 7.79 -2.23 -26.25
C GLU A 143 8.93 -1.23 -25.97
N GLY A 144 8.76 -0.29 -25.03
CA GLY A 144 9.83 0.64 -24.62
C GLY A 144 11.04 -0.05 -23.98
N TRP A 145 10.82 -1.08 -23.14
CA TRP A 145 11.91 -1.85 -22.55
C TRP A 145 12.70 -2.66 -23.58
N ARG A 146 12.06 -3.15 -24.66
CA ARG A 146 12.75 -3.87 -25.74
C ARG A 146 13.69 -2.98 -26.53
N GLU A 147 13.32 -1.71 -26.75
CA GLU A 147 14.16 -0.76 -27.49
C GLU A 147 15.40 -0.34 -26.69
N ILE A 148 15.26 -0.18 -25.37
CA ILE A 148 16.39 0.09 -24.45
C ILE A 148 17.37 -1.10 -24.43
N ILE A 149 16.87 -2.33 -24.40
CA ILE A 149 17.73 -3.54 -24.40
C ILE A 149 18.50 -3.67 -25.72
N LEU A 150 17.88 -3.35 -26.85
CA LEU A 150 18.55 -3.38 -28.16
C LEU A 150 19.62 -2.29 -28.31
N GLN A 151 19.41 -1.10 -27.74
CA GLN A 151 20.43 -0.06 -27.70
C GLN A 151 21.62 -0.42 -26.79
N LEU A 152 21.38 -1.09 -25.67
CA LEU A 152 22.46 -1.52 -24.76
C LEU A 152 23.35 -2.60 -25.39
N HIS A 153 22.80 -3.47 -26.23
CA HIS A 153 23.58 -4.49 -26.94
C HIS A 153 24.41 -3.93 -28.11
N SER A 154 24.09 -2.76 -28.68
CA SER A 154 24.90 -2.17 -29.76
C SER A 154 26.10 -1.36 -29.27
N VAL A 155 26.15 -1.01 -27.98
CA VAL A 155 27.25 -0.27 -27.34
C VAL A 155 28.35 -1.21 -26.80
N LEU A 156 28.06 -2.52 -26.76
CA LEU A 156 28.93 -3.57 -26.21
C LEU A 156 29.68 -4.39 -27.28
N LEU A 157 29.63 -3.95 -28.55
CA LEU A 157 30.36 -4.49 -29.70
C LEU A 157 31.26 -3.40 -30.29
#